data_AF-A0A015J3Y3-F1
#
_entry.id   AF-A0A015J3Y3-F1
#
_cell.length_a   1.000
_cell.length_b   1.000
_cell.length_c   1.000
_cell.angle_alpha   90.00
_cell.angle_beta   90.00
_cell.angle_gamma   90.00
#
_symmetry.space_group_name_H-M   'P 1'
#
loop_
_entity.id
_entity.type
_entity.pdbx_description
1 polymer ?
#
loop_
_entity_poly.entity_id
_entity_poly.type
_entity_poly.pdbx_seq_one_letter_code
_entity_poly.pdbx_strand_id
1 'polypeptide(L)'
;MDKPELYNGYDELSSYLKEQKNLSYRGFLLLHQDVIVHSSPILDNWNRMDAVWAKRYLKEAKELYPNDFADIREKVCFYFAKLMATPGYL
;
A
#
# COMPACT_ATOMS: atom_id res chain seq x y z
N MET A 1 -22.15 -4.63 11.29
CA MET A 1 -20.69 -4.76 11.45
C MET A 1 -20.20 -5.51 10.23
N ASP A 2 -19.81 -4.79 9.19
CA ASP A 2 -19.26 -5.40 7.99
C ASP A 2 -17.96 -6.10 8.35
N LYS A 3 -17.83 -7.38 7.99
CA LYS A 3 -16.57 -8.11 8.12
C LYS A 3 -15.49 -7.31 7.36
N PRO A 4 -14.28 -7.11 7.93
CA PRO A 4 -13.18 -6.64 7.11
C PRO A 4 -13.03 -7.67 5.99
N GLU A 5 -13.14 -7.24 4.74
CA GLU A 5 -12.74 -8.07 3.60
C GLU A 5 -11.29 -8.49 3.88
N LEU A 6 -11.11 -9.72 4.38
CA LEU A 6 -9.81 -10.37 4.54
C LEU A 6 -9.31 -10.70 3.14
N TYR A 7 -8.78 -9.69 2.46
CA TYR A 7 -8.05 -9.89 1.22
C TYR A 7 -6.71 -10.54 1.54
N ASN A 8 -6.20 -11.36 0.61
CA ASN A 8 -4.87 -11.94 0.72
C ASN A 8 -3.84 -10.82 0.89
N GLY A 9 -3.02 -10.91 1.95
CA GLY A 9 -2.04 -9.90 2.32
C GLY A 9 -2.52 -8.86 3.35
N TYR A 10 -3.73 -9.00 3.92
CA TYR A 10 -4.22 -8.14 5.00
C TYR A 10 -3.37 -8.24 6.26
N ASP A 11 -3.01 -9.47 6.66
CA ASP A 11 -2.25 -9.70 7.89
C ASP A 11 -0.85 -9.08 7.79
N GLU A 12 -0.21 -9.22 6.63
CA GLU A 12 1.09 -8.62 6.32
C GLU A 12 1.02 -7.09 6.35
N LEU A 13 -0.01 -6.49 5.76
CA LEU A 13 -0.22 -5.05 5.84
C LEU A 13 -0.46 -4.58 7.28
N SER A 14 -1.33 -5.28 8.01
CA SER A 14 -1.67 -4.94 9.39
C SER A 14 -0.45 -5.02 10.30
N SER A 15 0.34 -6.09 10.18
CA SER A 15 1.59 -6.28 10.92
C SER A 15 2.62 -5.23 10.54
N TYR A 16 2.84 -4.97 9.24
CA TYR A 16 3.77 -3.94 8.79
C TYR A 16 3.45 -2.58 9.40
N LEU A 17 2.17 -2.17 9.36
CA LEU A 17 1.74 -0.89 9.90
C LEU A 17 1.93 -0.83 11.42
N LYS A 18 1.66 -1.91 12.16
CA LYS A 18 1.79 -1.94 13.62
C LYS A 18 3.24 -1.99 14.11
N GLU A 19 4.11 -2.68 13.38
CA GLU A 19 5.48 -2.96 13.80
C GLU A 19 6.46 -1.86 13.37
N GLN A 20 6.16 -1.13 12.29
CA GLN A 20 7.12 -0.18 11.75
C GLN A 20 7.11 1.19 12.42
N LYS A 21 8.30 1.62 12.84
CA LYS A 21 8.53 2.98 13.38
C LYS A 21 8.44 4.05 12.30
N ASN A 22 8.79 3.73 11.06
CA ASN A 22 8.79 4.65 9.93
C ASN A 22 7.95 4.08 8.78
N LEU A 23 6.72 4.56 8.69
CA LEU A 23 5.77 4.13 7.67
C LEU A 23 6.24 4.56 6.27
N SER A 24 6.49 3.57 5.41
CA SER A 24 6.89 3.76 4.03
C SER A 24 6.13 2.81 3.13
N TYR A 25 5.32 3.35 2.22
CA TYR A 25 4.58 2.53 1.26
C TYR A 25 5.51 1.79 0.29
N ARG A 26 6.57 2.45 -0.20
CA ARG A 26 7.61 1.78 -1.00
C ARG A 26 8.32 0.68 -0.21
N GLY A 27 8.56 0.90 1.09
CA GLY A 27 9.14 -0.11 1.98
C GLY A 27 8.23 -1.34 2.09
N PHE A 28 6.93 -1.12 2.28
CA PHE A 28 5.91 -2.17 2.29
C PHE A 28 5.92 -2.97 0.97
N LEU A 29 5.90 -2.29 -0.17
CA LEU A 29 5.93 -2.93 -1.49
C LEU A 29 7.17 -3.82 -1.70
N LEU A 30 8.34 -3.37 -1.21
CA LEU A 30 9.59 -4.12 -1.35
C LEU A 30 9.67 -5.31 -0.40
N LEU A 31 9.19 -5.19 0.84
CA LEU A 31 9.22 -6.27 1.82
C LEU A 31 8.20 -7.37 1.52
N HIS A 32 7.02 -7.01 1.01
CA HIS A 32 5.90 -7.94 0.80
C HIS A 32 5.57 -8.11 -0.68
N GLN A 33 6.58 -8.00 -1.55
CA GLN A 33 6.41 -8.10 -3.01
C GLN A 33 5.78 -9.43 -3.41
N ASP A 34 6.23 -10.54 -2.81
CA ASP A 34 5.72 -11.89 -3.03
C ASP A 34 4.23 -12.00 -2.68
N VAL A 35 3.84 -11.50 -1.50
CA VAL A 35 2.44 -11.46 -1.05
C VAL A 35 1.60 -10.64 -2.01
N ILE A 36 2.10 -9.49 -2.46
CA ILE A 36 1.41 -8.62 -3.42
C ILE A 36 1.24 -9.33 -4.77
N VAL A 37 2.28 -9.97 -5.29
CA VAL A 37 2.25 -10.71 -6.57
C VAL A 37 1.26 -11.88 -6.48
N HIS A 38 1.27 -12.64 -5.39
CA HIS A 38 0.43 -13.83 -5.23
C HIS A 38 -1.02 -13.53 -4.80
N SER A 39 -1.27 -12.35 -4.21
CA SER A 39 -2.61 -11.90 -3.81
C SER A 39 -3.47 -11.41 -4.96
N SER A 40 -2.85 -11.08 -6.12
CA SER A 40 -3.55 -10.48 -7.25
C SER A 40 -3.77 -11.50 -8.37
N PRO A 41 -5.04 -11.80 -8.73
CA PRO A 41 -5.33 -12.55 -9.96
C PRO A 41 -5.05 -11.72 -11.23
N ILE A 42 -4.71 -10.43 -11.09
CA ILE A 42 -4.46 -9.49 -12.18
C ILE A 42 -2.97 -9.16 -12.19
N LEU A 43 -2.16 -10.08 -12.70
CA LEU A 43 -0.73 -9.87 -12.97
C LEU A 43 -0.50 -8.91 -14.16
N ASP A 44 -1.51 -8.76 -15.01
CA ASP A 44 -1.39 -8.05 -16.30
C ASP A 44 -1.48 -6.53 -16.17
N ASN A 45 -1.79 -6.00 -14.97
CA ASN A 45 -1.89 -4.55 -14.75
C ASN A 45 -1.31 -4.13 -13.39
N TRP A 46 0.01 -4.05 -13.33
CA TRP A 46 0.78 -3.57 -12.18
C TRP A 46 0.31 -2.21 -11.65
N ASN A 47 -0.08 -1.29 -12.53
CA ASN A 47 -0.58 0.03 -12.13
C ASN A 47 -1.91 -0.07 -11.35
N ARG A 48 -2.83 -0.94 -11.78
CA ARG A 48 -4.07 -1.21 -11.03
C ARG A 48 -3.79 -1.90 -9.71
N MET A 49 -2.86 -2.85 -9.68
CA MET A 49 -2.48 -3.54 -8.45
C MET A 49 -1.87 -2.57 -7.43
N ASP A 50 -0.94 -1.72 -7.86
CA ASP A 50 -0.30 -0.71 -7.00
C ASP A 50 -1.34 0.29 -6.46
N ALA A 51 -2.29 0.74 -7.29
CA ALA A 51 -3.38 1.61 -6.83
C ALA A 51 -4.29 0.95 -5.78
N VAL A 52 -4.59 -0.35 -5.93
CA VAL A 52 -5.38 -1.12 -4.95
C VAL A 52 -4.65 -1.24 -3.63
N TRP A 53 -3.36 -1.59 -3.66
CA TRP A 53 -2.54 -1.72 -2.46
C TRP A 53 -2.31 -0.38 -1.76
N ALA A 54 -2.14 0.70 -2.51
CA ALA A 54 -2.06 2.05 -1.94
C ALA A 54 -3.37 2.44 -1.24
N LYS A 55 -4.52 2.15 -1.85
CA LYS A 55 -5.83 2.42 -1.22
C LYS A 55 -6.00 1.63 0.07
N ARG A 56 -5.60 0.35 0.09
CA ARG A 56 -5.62 -0.51 1.28
C ARG A 56 -4.70 0.03 2.37
N TYR A 57 -3.45 0.33 2.02
CA TYR A 57 -2.46 0.92 2.92
C TYR A 57 -2.98 2.21 3.56
N LEU A 58 -3.54 3.13 2.77
CA LEU A 58 -4.09 4.38 3.27
C LEU A 58 -5.32 4.17 4.15
N LYS A 59 -6.17 3.19 3.84
CA LYS A 59 -7.34 2.86 4.67
C LYS A 59 -6.90 2.41 6.06
N GLU A 60 -6.03 1.41 6.14
CA GLU A 60 -5.55 0.87 7.42
C GLU A 60 -4.70 1.91 8.19
N ALA A 61 -3.86 2.68 7.49
CA ALA A 61 -3.07 3.74 8.11
C ALA A 61 -3.96 4.87 8.68
N LYS A 62 -5.11 5.16 8.06
CA LYS A 62 -6.07 6.14 8.60
C LYS A 62 -6.69 5.67 9.90
N GLU A 63 -6.96 4.37 10.03
CA GLU A 63 -7.53 3.78 11.22
C GLU A 63 -6.50 3.71 12.37
N LEU A 64 -5.25 3.39 12.07
CA LEU A 64 -4.18 3.24 13.07
C LEU A 64 -3.50 4.57 13.45
N TYR A 65 -3.36 5.50 12.50
CA TYR A 65 -2.60 6.74 12.66
C TYR A 65 -3.42 7.95 12.21
N PRO A 66 -4.60 8.23 12.81
CA PRO A 66 -5.48 9.30 12.34
C PRO A 66 -4.84 10.69 12.43
N ASN A 67 -3.95 10.92 13.41
CA ASN A 67 -3.25 12.20 13.60
C ASN A 67 -2.14 12.43 12.56
N ASP A 68 -1.46 11.36 12.13
CA ASP A 68 -0.36 11.42 11.16
C ASP A 68 -0.81 11.09 9.72
N PHE A 69 -2.10 10.77 9.54
CA PHE A 69 -2.65 10.30 8.28
C PHE A 69 -2.41 11.27 7.11
N ALA A 70 -2.45 12.58 7.36
CA ALA A 70 -2.22 13.58 6.33
C ALA A 70 -0.80 13.46 5.74
N ASP A 71 0.22 13.33 6.60
CA ASP A 71 1.63 13.15 6.21
C ASP A 71 1.85 11.80 5.53
N ILE A 72 1.27 10.72 6.06
CA ILE A 72 1.33 9.39 5.44
C ILE A 72 0.74 9.42 4.03
N ARG A 73 -0.45 10.03 3.88
CA ARG A 73 -1.13 10.16 2.59
C ARG A 73 -0.29 10.97 1.60
N GLU A 74 0.28 12.09 2.04
CA GLU A 74 1.14 12.93 1.20
C GLU A 74 2.35 12.15 0.68
N LYS A 75 3.01 11.37 1.54
CA LYS A 75 4.15 10.51 1.15
C LYS A 75 3.77 9.47 0.09
N VAL A 76 2.59 8.84 0.23
CA VAL A 76 2.08 7.89 -0.78
C VAL A 76 1.76 8.60 -2.09
N CYS A 77 1.08 9.74 -2.05
CA CYS A 77 0.79 10.53 -3.24
C CYS A 77 2.06 11.01 -3.96
N PHE A 78 3.07 11.45 -3.21
CA PHE A 78 4.35 11.86 -3.75
C PHE A 78 5.09 10.70 -4.45
N TYR A 79 5.00 9.48 -3.89
CA TYR A 79 5.52 8.28 -4.53
C TYR A 79 4.89 8.05 -5.93
N PHE A 80 3.57 8.14 -6.04
CA PHE A 80 2.89 8.00 -7.33
C PHE A 80 3.21 9.13 -8.31
N ALA A 81 3.22 10.38 -7.83
CA ALA A 81 3.58 11.52 -8.67
C ALA A 81 5.00 11.37 -9.24
N LYS A 82 5.94 10.88 -8.42
CA LYS A 82 7.31 10.61 -8.85
C LYS A 82 7.38 9.49 -9.88
N LEU A 83 6.66 8.38 -9.68
CA LEU A 83 6.61 7.27 -10.64
C LEU A 83 6.13 7.74 -12.03
N MET A 84 5.03 8.50 -12.06
CA MET A 84 4.44 9.03 -13.30
C MET A 84 5.32 10.07 -14.01
N ALA A 85 6.24 10.72 -13.29
CA ALA A 85 7.19 11.69 -13.86
C ALA A 85 8.48 11.03 -14.39
N THR A 86 8.70 9.74 -14.15
CA THR A 86 9.87 9.00 -14.63
C THR A 86 9.63 8.44 -16.04
N PRO A 87 10.38 8.85 -17.07
CA PRO A 87 10.25 8.26 -18.40
C PRO A 87 10.74 6.80 -18.39
N GLY A 88 9.91 5.85 -18.87
CA GLY A 88 10.28 4.43 -19.04
C GLY A 88 9.48 3.41 -18.22
N TYR A 89 8.39 3.81 -17.55
CA TYR A 89 7.51 2.93 -16.76
C TYR A 89 6.20 2.53 -17.46
N LEU A 90 6.09 2.73 -18.79
CA LEU A 90 4.97 2.30 -19.65
C LEU A 90 5.40 1.20 -20.61
#